data_AF-A0A1G7MT64-F1
#
_entry.id   AF-A0A1G7MT64-F1
#
_cell.length_a   1.000
_cell.length_b   1.000
_cell.length_c   1.000
_cell.angle_alpha   90.00
_cell.angle_beta   90.00
_cell.angle_gamma   90.00
#
_symmetry.space_group_name_H-M   'P 1'
#
loop_
_entity.id
_entity.type
_entity.pdbx_description
1 polymer ?
#
loop_
_entity_poly.entity_id
_entity_poly.type
_entity_poly.pdbx_seq_one_letter_code
_entity_poly.pdbx_strand_id
1 'polypeptide(L)' 'MQHAECAVVLTKDRLHFDLPAKTRIVPVKEMLESESSVPVDNITLTYNPDRLMYVLYTSGSTGRPKGVMIRSHAF' A
#
# COMPACT_ATOMS: atom_id res chain seq x y z
N MET A 1 4.96 -8.69 6.64
CA MET A 1 4.97 -7.21 6.61
C MET A 1 6.22 -6.59 7.20
N GLN A 2 7.01 -7.29 8.04
CA GLN A 2 8.20 -6.70 8.69
C GLN A 2 9.29 -6.16 7.74
N HIS A 3 9.30 -6.58 6.46
CA HIS A 3 10.21 -6.07 5.43
C HIS A 3 9.61 -4.96 4.55
N ALA A 4 8.32 -4.67 4.71
CA ALA A 4 7.66 -3.58 4.01
C ALA A 4 7.48 -2.45 5.03
N GLU A 5 8.21 -1.35 4.85
CA GLU A 5 8.14 -0.18 5.73
C GLU A 5 6.87 0.66 5.47
N CYS A 6 5.72 -0.01 5.40
CA CYS A 6 4.45 0.61 5.11
C CYS A 6 3.95 1.40 6.32
N ALA A 7 3.81 2.72 6.16
CA ALA A 7 3.19 3.58 7.17
C ALA A 7 1.66 3.36 7.27
N VAL A 8 1.03 2.83 6.22
CA VAL A 8 -0.41 2.61 6.15
C VAL A 8 -0.70 1.23 5.55
N VAL A 9 -1.65 0.50 6.15
CA VAL A 9 -2.19 -0.76 5.64
C VAL A 9 -3.68 -0.60 5.46
N LEU A 10 -4.15 -0.76 4.22
CA LEU A 10 -5.57 -0.80 3.89
C LEU A 10 -6.09 -2.22 4.08
N THR A 11 -7.20 -2.38 4.80
CA THR A 11 -7.85 -3.68 5.02
C THR A 11 -9.35 -3.59 4.77
N LYS A 12 -10.01 -4.75 4.60
CA LYS A 12 -11.47 -4.79 4.55
C LYS A 12 -12.08 -4.47 5.92
N ASP A 13 -11.64 -5.21 6.93
CA ASP A 13 -12.13 -5.14 8.31
C ASP A 13 -10.95 -4.88 9.27
N ARG A 14 -11.22 -4.58 10.55
CA ARG A 14 -10.18 -4.49 11.58
C ARG A 14 -9.55 -5.85 11.82
N LEU A 15 -8.34 -6.03 11.30
CA LEU A 15 -7.56 -7.25 11.46
C LEU A 15 -6.39 -6.98 12.40
N HIS A 16 -6.17 -7.89 13.35
CA HIS A 16 -5.00 -7.86 14.21
C HIS A 16 -3.82 -8.51 13.48
N PHE A 17 -2.93 -7.67 12.96
CA PHE A 17 -1.65 -8.10 12.41
C PHE A 17 -0.52 -7.66 13.34
N ASP A 18 0.52 -8.48 13.44
CA ASP A 18 1.79 -8.04 14.02
C ASP A 18 2.48 -7.12 13.01
N LEU A 19 2.30 -5.82 13.23
CA LEU A 19 2.81 -4.75 12.38
C LEU A 19 3.82 -3.91 13.13
N PRO A 20 4.78 -3.30 12.42
CA PRO A 20 5.64 -2.28 13.02
C PRO A 20 4.82 -1.21 13.74
N ALA A 21 5.29 -0.75 14.90
CA ALA A 21 4.55 0.16 15.79
C ALA A 21 4.06 1.47 15.14
N LYS A 22 4.63 1.87 13.99
CA LYS A 22 4.28 3.10 13.25
C LYS A 22 3.25 2.87 12.13
N THR A 23 2.76 1.66 11.94
CA THR A 23 1.83 1.33 10.85
C THR A 23 0.39 1.61 11.26
N ARG A 24 -0.29 2.48 10.51
CA ARG A 24 -1.71 2.77 10.66
C ARG A 24 -2.55 1.79 9.85
N ILE A 25 -3.46 1.07 10.50
CA ILE A 25 -4.46 0.22 9.82
C ILE A 25 -5.68 1.06 9.48
N VAL A 26 -6.14 0.99 8.24
CA VAL A 26 -7.33 1.68 7.74
C VAL A 26 -8.31 0.66 7.18
N PRO A 27 -9.40 0.35 7.91
CA PRO A 27 -10.51 -0.43 7.38
C PRO A 27 -11.22 0.39 6.31
N VAL A 28 -11.05 0.01 5.03
CA VAL A 28 -11.55 0.76 3.88
C VAL A 28 -13.08 0.84 3.90
N LYS A 29 -13.75 -0.24 4.33
CA LYS A 29 -15.21 -0.27 4.40
C LYS A 29 -15.77 0.78 5.35
N GLU A 30 -15.29 0.78 6.60
CA GLU A 30 -15.71 1.77 7.61
C GLU A 30 -15.41 3.21 7.14
N MET A 31 -14.24 3.43 6.54
CA MET A 31 -13.85 4.74 6.01
C MET A 31 -14.81 5.24 4.93
N LEU A 32 -15.13 4.39 3.95
CA LEU A 32 -16.04 4.74 2.86
C LEU A 32 -17.48 4.98 3.35
N GLU A 33 -17.94 4.23 4.35
CA GLU A 33 -19.27 4.41 4.94
C GLU A 33 -19.38 5.70 5.78
N SER A 34 -18.27 6.20 6.31
CA SER A 34 -18.23 7.42 7.13
C SER A 34 -18.15 8.73 6.33
N GLU A 35 -17.72 8.67 5.06
CA GLU A 35 -17.54 9.85 4.21
C GLU A 35 -18.79 10.10 3.35
N SER A 36 -19.57 11.11 3.72
CA SER A 36 -20.83 11.46 3.02
C SER A 36 -20.61 12.17 1.68
N SER A 37 -19.41 12.68 1.41
CA SER A 37 -19.06 13.35 0.15
C SER A 37 -17.57 13.21 -0.13
N VAL A 38 -17.22 12.36 -1.10
CA VAL A 38 -15.84 12.15 -1.55
C VAL A 38 -15.64 12.87 -2.88
N PRO A 39 -14.57 13.66 -3.06
CA PRO A 39 -14.23 14.23 -4.36
C PRO A 39 -14.13 13.13 -5.43
N VAL A 40 -14.82 13.32 -6.55
CA VAL A 40 -14.82 12.37 -7.69
C VAL A 40 -13.89 12.81 -8.82
N ASP A 41 -13.32 14.00 -8.70
CA ASP A 41 -12.37 14.53 -9.68
C ASP A 41 -11.01 13.83 -9.58
N ASN A 42 -10.29 13.84 -10.69
CA ASN A 42 -8.94 13.30 -10.75
C ASN A 42 -8.01 14.07 -9.82
N ILE A 43 -7.18 13.34 -9.07
CA ILE A 43 -6.10 13.94 -8.29
C ILE A 43 -5.11 14.57 -9.26
N THR A 44 -4.84 15.86 -9.09
CA THR A 44 -3.80 16.54 -9.86
C THR A 44 -2.43 16.11 -9.33
N LEU A 45 -1.73 15.30 -10.11
CA LEU A 45 -0.37 14.82 -9.81
C LEU A 45 0.55 15.10 -11.00
N THR A 46 1.73 15.63 -10.73
CA THR A 46 2.80 15.67 -11.74
C THR A 46 3.20 14.24 -12.07
N TYR A 47 3.14 13.89 -13.36
CA TYR A 47 3.63 12.60 -13.85
C TYR A 47 5.14 12.50 -13.62
N ASN A 48 5.57 11.37 -13.06
CA ASN A 48 6.98 11.05 -12.90
C ASN A 48 7.16 9.56 -13.28
N PRO A 49 7.85 9.25 -14.38
CA PRO A 49 8.01 7.87 -14.84
C PRO A 49 8.75 6.99 -13.82
N ASP A 50 9.66 7.59 -13.03
CA ASP A 50 10.46 6.89 -12.04
C ASP A 50 9.75 6.65 -10.70
N ARG A 51 8.51 7.15 -10.55
CA ARG A 51 7.74 6.94 -9.32
C ARG A 51 7.49 5.45 -9.12
N LEU A 52 7.83 4.94 -7.93
CA LEU A 52 7.50 3.58 -7.50
C LEU A 52 5.97 3.41 -7.52
N MET A 53 5.50 2.40 -8.24
CA MET A 53 4.08 2.10 -8.37
C MET A 53 3.68 0.97 -7.42
N TYR A 54 4.44 -0.13 -7.41
CA TYR A 54 4.20 -1.24 -6.50
C TYR A 54 5.47 -2.05 -6.21
N VAL A 55 5.42 -2.82 -5.12
CA VAL A 55 6.44 -3.81 -4.75
C VAL A 55 5.77 -5.18 -4.65
N LEU A 56 6.26 -6.15 -5.41
CA LEU A 56 5.83 -7.55 -5.29
C LEU A 56 6.90 -8.36 -4.56
N TYR A 57 6.49 -9.16 -3.58
CA TYR A 57 7.40 -10.04 -2.87
C TYR A 57 7.39 -11.43 -3.50
N THR A 58 8.59 -11.97 -3.76
CA THR A 58 8.80 -13.34 -4.26
C THR A 58 9.53 -14.17 -3.21
N SER A 59 9.37 -15.50 -3.23
CA SER A 59 9.82 -16.40 -2.16
C SER A 59 11.33 -16.41 -1.91
N GLY A 60 12.16 -16.12 -2.92
CA GLY A 60 13.62 -16.06 -2.80
C GLY A 60 14.28 -17.42 -2.54
N SER A 61 15.31 -17.77 -3.32
CA SER A 61 16.01 -19.07 -3.20
C SER A 61 16.73 -19.26 -1.86
N THR A 62 17.03 -18.18 -1.13
CA THR A 62 17.68 -18.20 0.19
C THR A 62 16.67 -18.19 1.34
N GLY A 63 15.38 -18.45 1.08
CA GLY A 63 14.30 -18.48 2.08
C GLY A 63 13.86 -17.11 2.62
N ARG A 64 14.46 -16.01 2.14
CA ARG A 64 14.08 -14.64 2.49
C ARG A 64 13.34 -14.00 1.32
N PRO A 65 12.10 -13.53 1.51
CA PRO A 65 11.37 -12.87 0.44
C PRO A 65 12.10 -11.63 -0.08
N LYS A 66 12.10 -11.45 -1.40
CA LYS A 66 12.69 -10.27 -2.06
C LYS A 66 11.59 -9.36 -2.59
N GLY A 67 11.68 -8.07 -2.28
CA GLY A 67 10.79 -7.04 -2.83
C GLY A 67 11.27 -6.59 -4.21
N VAL A 68 10.46 -6.83 -5.24
CA VAL A 68 10.70 -6.36 -6.61
C VAL A 68 9.98 -5.03 -6.79
N MET A 69 10.76 -3.96 -6.97
CA MET A 69 10.23 -2.60 -7.18
C MET A 69 9.87 -2.37 -8.65
N ILE A 70 8.63 -1.96 -8.91
CA ILE A 70 8.16 -1.65 -10.26
C ILE A 70 7.74 -0.18 -10.35
N ARG A 71 8.29 0.54 -11.33
CA ARG A 71 8.04 1.97 -11.57
C ARG A 71 6.86 2.19 -12.52
N SER A 72 6.32 3.40 -12.50
CA SER A 72 5.17 3.78 -13.32
C SER A 72 5.37 3.60 -14.82
N HIS A 73 6.59 3.77 -15.35
CA HIS A 73 6.88 3.65 -16.79
C HIS A 73 7.00 2.20 -17.31
N ALA A 74 6.92 1.20 -16.44
CA ALA A 74 7.10 -0.20 -16.83
C ALA A 74 5.88 -0.78 -17.58
N PHE A 75 4.81 0.01 -17.76
CA PHE A 75 3.57 -0.32 -18.46
C PHE A 75 3.06 0.88 -19.26
#